data_AF-A0A942CDT5-F1
#
_entry.id   AF-A0A942CDT5-F1
#
_cell.length_a   1.000
_cell.length_b   1.000
_cell.length_c   1.000
_cell.angle_alpha   90.00
_cell.angle_beta   90.00
_cell.angle_gamma   90.00
#
_symmetry.space_group_name_H-M   'P 1'
#
loop_
_entity.id
_entity.type
_entity.pdbx_description
1 polymer ?
#
loop_
_entity_poly.entity_id
_entity_poly.type
_entity_poly.pdbx_seq_one_letter_code
_entity_poly.pdbx_strand_id
1 'polypeptide(L)'
;MKRIALGIASLAFALNAGAQNTTVGNPTVVVNGTKIQLQFPISVTVDVGGTNATIVNGGSGTTGSGATSGTGSTFTGSANGTDTGTSGSSSGSIDTGSGSTGSIGAITGISPIAMITGVNGALNGFQPVAISDLYKDVSNEGVDAYNTEFMNVYGGNHLNADFTIPYNVVNGATKVNFSSVEVSDESDVMPVPINTSTTVENGIQGCKADGADHHAIILDSATGFDYEVYQATYCSGKWSAYSITLWDLTKQQQRPVGWTSSDAAGLPVFPLLVRYDEVAAGSINHALRVTMNHTKNGPKGSIFVPPATHGAGDVWGTAAYMGMRLRLKPSYDISGFSAANQTILKAMKKYGMIVADNGQSGFFQGTTDSRWNYDDLAKLRSIPLNAFEIVQMGTQATADTAPKGAVPAVSSFTAAKSGSSTVLMWNTTGDSYNYIQEVGPVRGSSITVPYVSGATYTLVSSNQYGRTTKTVKVQ
;
A
#
# COMPACT_ATOMS: atom_id res chain seq x y z
N MET A 1 1.76 51.31 30.48
CA MET A 1 1.78 50.48 29.26
C MET A 1 2.28 49.09 29.62
N LYS A 2 1.41 48.07 29.69
CA LYS A 2 1.83 46.68 29.86
C LYS A 2 2.20 46.13 28.48
N ARG A 3 3.48 45.81 28.26
CA ARG A 3 3.91 45.08 27.06
C ARG A 3 3.52 43.61 27.26
N ILE A 4 2.56 43.14 26.48
CA ILE A 4 2.22 41.71 26.40
C ILE A 4 3.11 41.14 25.28
N ALA A 5 4.09 40.31 25.65
CA ALA A 5 4.83 39.51 24.69
C ALA A 5 4.01 38.24 24.40
N LEU A 6 3.34 38.20 23.24
CA LEU A 6 2.78 36.95 22.72
C LEU A 6 3.92 36.18 22.05
N GLY A 7 4.26 35.02 22.58
CA GLY A 7 5.13 34.06 21.89
C GLY A 7 4.48 33.65 20.57
N ILE A 8 5.21 33.79 19.47
CA ILE A 8 4.76 33.35 18.15
C ILE A 8 4.76 31.82 18.20
N ALA A 9 3.57 31.21 18.26
CA ALA A 9 3.42 29.80 17.96
C ALA A 9 3.65 29.63 16.45
N SER A 10 4.66 28.85 16.06
CA SER A 10 4.88 28.48 14.67
C SER A 10 3.69 27.63 14.19
N LEU A 11 2.77 28.25 13.44
CA LEU A 11 1.71 27.54 12.74
C LEU A 11 2.31 27.01 11.43
N ALA A 12 2.66 25.72 11.39
CA ALA A 12 3.09 25.07 10.17
C ALA A 12 1.85 24.74 9.31
N PHE A 13 1.71 25.42 8.17
CA PHE A 13 0.79 24.98 7.11
C PHE A 13 1.54 24.04 6.17
N ALA A 14 1.05 22.82 6.00
CA ALA A 14 1.50 21.93 4.92
C ALA A 14 0.71 22.27 3.66
N LEU A 15 1.40 22.61 2.57
CA LEU A 15 0.81 22.80 1.24
C LEU A 15 1.43 21.81 0.25
N ASN A 16 0.57 21.24 -0.59
CA ASN A 16 0.87 20.20 -1.56
C ASN A 16 1.81 20.74 -2.67
N ALA A 17 2.66 19.87 -3.21
CA ALA A 17 3.70 20.24 -4.19
C ALA A 17 3.08 20.87 -5.45
N GLY A 18 3.44 22.14 -5.72
CA GLY A 18 3.00 22.89 -6.91
C GLY A 18 3.10 24.42 -6.78
N ALA A 19 3.16 24.97 -5.56
CA ALA A 19 3.41 26.39 -5.35
C ALA A 19 4.91 26.69 -5.36
N GLN A 20 5.37 27.50 -6.32
CA GLN A 20 6.80 27.88 -6.45
C GLN A 20 7.20 29.06 -5.55
N ASN A 21 6.24 29.87 -5.08
CA ASN A 21 6.51 30.94 -4.12
C ASN A 21 5.27 31.27 -3.26
N THR A 22 5.49 31.34 -1.94
CA THR A 22 4.49 31.81 -0.96
C THR A 22 5.06 33.01 -0.22
N THR A 23 4.32 34.11 -0.14
CA THR A 23 4.69 35.26 0.68
C THR A 23 3.59 35.54 1.70
N VAL A 24 3.96 35.56 2.98
CA VAL A 24 3.07 35.96 4.07
C VAL A 24 3.31 37.43 4.35
N GLY A 25 2.30 38.27 4.12
CA GLY A 25 2.39 39.70 4.43
C GLY A 25 2.27 39.98 5.93
N ASN A 26 2.61 41.19 6.35
CA ASN A 26 2.44 41.62 7.73
C ASN A 26 0.96 41.50 8.15
N PRO A 27 0.65 41.00 9.37
CA PRO A 27 -0.72 40.86 9.82
C PRO A 27 -1.38 42.21 10.04
N THR A 28 -2.65 42.29 9.69
CA THR A 28 -3.53 43.37 10.13
C THR A 28 -4.14 42.98 11.47
N VAL A 29 -4.04 43.85 12.47
CA VAL A 29 -4.64 43.65 13.79
C VAL A 29 -6.03 44.25 13.79
N VAL A 30 -7.06 43.43 14.00
CA VAL A 30 -8.44 43.88 14.18
C VAL A 30 -8.85 43.63 15.63
N VAL A 31 -9.19 44.71 16.33
CA VAL A 31 -9.68 44.65 17.71
C VAL A 31 -11.19 44.77 17.69
N ASN A 32 -11.89 43.77 18.22
CA ASN A 32 -13.34 43.76 18.29
C ASN A 32 -13.79 43.40 19.72
N GLY A 33 -14.13 44.42 20.50
CA GLY A 33 -14.39 44.29 21.93
C GLY A 33 -13.15 43.79 22.70
N THR A 34 -13.30 42.73 23.50
CA THR A 34 -12.21 42.12 24.29
C THR A 34 -11.37 41.10 23.52
N LYS A 35 -11.62 40.90 22.22
CA LYS A 35 -10.86 39.95 21.38
C LYS A 35 -9.95 40.69 20.39
N ILE A 36 -8.71 40.23 20.29
CA ILE A 36 -7.74 40.64 19.27
C ILE A 36 -7.68 39.54 18.22
N GLN A 37 -7.93 39.87 16.96
CA GLN A 37 -7.76 38.98 15.83
C GLN A 37 -6.61 39.46 14.94
N LEU A 38 -5.76 38.52 14.53
CA LEU A 38 -4.67 38.75 13.58
C LEU A 38 -5.09 38.15 12.23
N GLN A 39 -5.18 38.99 11.20
CA GLN A 39 -5.45 38.55 9.83
C GLN A 39 -4.17 38.65 9.00
N PHE A 40 -3.77 37.55 8.38
CA PHE A 40 -2.59 37.51 7.51
C PHE A 40 -3.05 37.43 6.04
N PRO A 41 -2.67 38.38 5.18
CA PRO A 41 -2.86 38.20 3.74
C PRO A 41 -1.85 37.16 3.23
N ILE A 42 -2.37 36.08 2.63
CA ILE A 42 -1.57 35.05 1.97
C ILE A 42 -1.82 35.17 0.46
N SER A 43 -0.74 35.27 -0.31
CA SER A 43 -0.79 35.17 -1.77
C SER A 43 -0.07 33.90 -2.21
N VAL A 44 -0.72 33.12 -3.08
CA VAL A 44 -0.17 31.91 -3.67
C VAL A 44 -0.09 32.09 -5.18
N THR A 45 1.10 31.89 -5.74
CA THR A 45 1.30 31.87 -7.20
C THR A 45 1.55 30.45 -7.64
N VAL A 46 0.79 29.98 -8.63
CA VAL A 46 0.93 28.65 -9.24
C VAL A 46 1.28 28.83 -10.71
N ASP A 47 2.37 28.21 -11.15
CA ASP A 47 2.77 28.17 -12.56
C ASP A 47 2.12 26.94 -13.21
N VAL A 48 1.25 27.17 -14.18
CA VAL A 48 0.60 26.11 -14.95
C VAL A 48 0.99 26.32 -16.41
N GLY A 49 2.11 25.71 -16.80
CA GLY A 49 2.51 25.60 -18.22
C GLY A 49 2.56 26.94 -18.97
N GLY A 50 3.18 27.97 -18.37
CA GLY A 50 3.47 29.23 -19.07
C GLY A 50 2.40 30.33 -18.94
N THR A 51 1.38 30.14 -18.10
CA THR A 51 0.44 31.21 -17.72
C THR A 51 0.43 31.39 -16.20
N ASN A 52 0.80 32.58 -15.74
CA ASN A 52 0.79 32.90 -14.30
C ASN A 52 -0.65 33.19 -13.84
N ALA A 53 -1.15 32.42 -12.88
CA ALA A 53 -2.40 32.70 -12.18
C ALA A 53 -2.10 33.07 -10.72
N THR A 54 -2.56 34.25 -10.29
CA THR A 54 -2.41 34.73 -8.91
C THR A 54 -3.74 34.60 -8.18
N ILE A 55 -3.78 33.81 -7.12
CA ILE A 55 -4.95 33.72 -6.23
C ILE A 55 -4.70 34.69 -5.06
N VAL A 56 -5.51 35.74 -4.99
CA VAL A 56 -5.52 36.67 -3.87
C VAL A 56 -6.83 36.45 -3.09
N ASN A 57 -6.72 36.06 -1.82
CA ASN A 57 -7.90 36.00 -0.96
C ASN A 57 -8.20 37.42 -0.42
N GLY A 58 -9.00 38.18 -1.17
CA GLY A 58 -9.50 39.50 -0.76
C GLY A 58 -10.90 39.37 -0.16
N GLY A 59 -11.02 39.50 1.16
CA GLY A 59 -12.32 39.46 1.85
C GLY A 59 -13.00 40.84 1.91
N SER A 60 -14.32 40.86 1.69
CA SER A 60 -15.29 41.73 2.40
C SER A 60 -16.71 41.35 1.98
N GLY A 61 -17.49 40.79 2.92
CA GLY A 61 -18.93 40.57 2.75
C GLY A 61 -19.65 41.00 4.03
N THR A 62 -20.13 42.24 4.04
CA THR A 62 -20.99 42.79 5.10
C THR A 62 -22.32 42.06 5.15
N THR A 63 -22.77 41.72 6.35
CA THR A 63 -24.05 41.07 6.65
C THR A 63 -25.26 41.88 6.16
N GLY A 64 -26.05 41.29 5.27
CA GLY A 64 -27.40 41.72 4.89
C GLY A 64 -28.33 40.51 4.85
N SER A 65 -29.45 40.61 5.55
CA SER A 65 -30.46 39.57 5.75
C SER A 65 -31.06 39.04 4.44
N GLY A 66 -31.23 37.72 4.29
CA GLY A 66 -32.02 37.09 3.21
C GLY A 66 -31.39 35.83 2.63
N ALA A 67 -32.09 34.70 2.73
CA ALA A 67 -31.67 33.41 2.18
C ALA A 67 -31.56 33.40 0.65
N THR A 68 -30.57 32.69 0.10
CA THR A 68 -30.67 31.69 -0.99
C THR A 68 -29.26 31.26 -1.46
N SER A 69 -29.19 30.02 -1.95
CA SER A 69 -28.04 29.32 -2.56
C SER A 69 -27.25 30.11 -3.60
N GLY A 70 -25.92 29.95 -3.63
CA GLY A 70 -25.08 30.49 -4.71
C GLY A 70 -23.73 29.77 -4.85
N THR A 71 -23.59 29.05 -5.96
CA THR A 71 -22.40 28.38 -6.49
C THR A 71 -21.54 29.38 -7.29
N GLY A 72 -20.20 29.18 -7.30
CA GLY A 72 -19.35 29.53 -8.45
C GLY A 72 -18.41 30.74 -8.31
N SER A 73 -17.10 30.47 -8.19
CA SER A 73 -16.05 31.42 -8.52
C SER A 73 -15.91 31.53 -10.05
N THR A 74 -15.87 32.76 -10.56
CA THR A 74 -15.81 33.08 -12.00
C THR A 74 -14.39 32.91 -12.54
N PHE A 75 -14.22 32.15 -13.62
CA PHE A 75 -12.98 32.10 -14.42
C PHE A 75 -13.11 33.08 -15.59
N THR A 76 -12.18 34.03 -15.71
CA THR A 76 -12.02 34.85 -16.92
C THR A 76 -10.66 34.56 -17.54
N GLY A 77 -10.65 33.76 -18.62
CA GLY A 77 -9.47 33.53 -19.45
C GLY A 77 -9.73 34.01 -20.88
N SER A 78 -8.92 34.94 -21.37
CA SER A 78 -8.90 35.39 -22.76
C SER A 78 -7.98 34.47 -23.55
N ALA A 79 -8.51 33.64 -24.45
CA ALA A 79 -7.72 32.80 -25.34
C ALA A 79 -7.35 33.58 -26.61
N ASN A 80 -6.06 33.62 -26.95
CA ASN A 80 -5.56 34.20 -28.20
C ASN A 80 -4.92 33.08 -29.05
N GLY A 81 -5.59 32.73 -30.15
CA GLY A 81 -5.08 31.95 -31.30
C GLY A 81 -5.00 30.44 -31.13
N THR A 82 -5.29 29.59 -32.12
CA THR A 82 -5.84 29.72 -33.48
C THR A 82 -6.35 28.32 -33.83
N ASP A 83 -7.65 28.14 -34.07
CA ASP A 83 -8.19 26.89 -34.62
C ASP A 83 -8.87 27.15 -35.96
N THR A 84 -8.45 26.40 -36.96
CA THR A 84 -8.90 26.44 -38.34
C THR A 84 -10.03 25.43 -38.52
N GLY A 85 -11.29 25.88 -38.64
CA GLY A 85 -12.33 24.98 -39.12
C GLY A 85 -13.77 25.38 -38.79
N THR A 86 -14.41 25.99 -39.79
CA THR A 86 -15.82 25.84 -40.19
C THR A 86 -16.94 26.26 -39.22
N SER A 87 -17.66 27.27 -39.68
CA SER A 87 -18.88 27.91 -39.17
C SER A 87 -20.08 26.98 -38.97
N GLY A 88 -20.76 27.13 -37.82
CA GLY A 88 -22.11 26.64 -37.58
C GLY A 88 -22.73 27.24 -36.31
N SER A 89 -23.52 28.30 -36.47
CA SER A 89 -24.27 28.94 -35.39
C SER A 89 -25.48 28.10 -34.98
N SER A 90 -25.61 27.74 -33.70
CA SER A 90 -26.92 27.47 -33.10
C SER A 90 -26.90 27.73 -31.59
N SER A 91 -27.84 28.57 -31.17
CA SER A 91 -28.20 28.86 -29.79
C SER A 91 -28.97 27.68 -29.18
N GLY A 92 -28.48 27.11 -28.08
CA GLY A 92 -29.14 26.01 -27.38
C GLY A 92 -29.05 26.19 -25.87
N SER A 93 -30.21 26.47 -25.26
CA SER A 93 -30.46 26.47 -23.82
C SER A 93 -30.08 25.12 -23.21
N ILE A 94 -29.30 25.11 -22.12
CA ILE A 94 -29.02 23.89 -21.35
C ILE A 94 -29.95 23.85 -20.13
N ASP A 95 -30.84 22.87 -20.21
CA ASP A 95 -31.78 22.39 -19.20
C ASP A 95 -31.04 21.81 -17.98
N THR A 96 -31.46 22.20 -16.77
CA THR A 96 -30.94 21.67 -15.51
C THR A 96 -31.84 20.53 -15.04
N GLY A 97 -31.47 19.29 -15.39
CA GLY A 97 -32.22 18.10 -15.01
C GLY A 97 -31.36 16.89 -14.69
N SER A 98 -31.50 16.42 -13.44
CA SER A 98 -31.21 15.07 -12.94
C SER A 98 -29.75 14.67 -12.67
N GLY A 99 -29.47 14.46 -11.38
CA GLY A 99 -28.18 13.99 -10.87
C GLY A 99 -27.87 12.56 -11.28
N SER A 100 -26.72 12.40 -11.92
CA SER A 100 -25.98 11.15 -11.99
C SER A 100 -24.80 11.25 -11.03
N THR A 101 -24.74 10.37 -10.04
CA THR A 101 -23.55 10.14 -9.20
C THR A 101 -22.46 9.54 -10.09
N GLY A 102 -21.69 10.41 -10.73
CA GLY A 102 -20.51 10.03 -11.50
C GLY A 102 -19.40 9.53 -10.58
N SER A 103 -18.94 8.31 -10.86
CA SER A 103 -17.73 7.71 -10.31
C SER A 103 -16.55 8.69 -10.45
N ILE A 104 -15.83 8.92 -9.35
CA ILE A 104 -14.58 9.68 -9.38
C ILE A 104 -13.56 8.77 -10.08
N GLY A 105 -13.35 9.02 -11.37
CA GLY A 105 -12.32 8.35 -12.15
C GLY A 105 -10.96 8.51 -11.49
N ALA A 106 -10.17 7.44 -11.48
CA ALA A 106 -8.82 7.42 -10.91
C ALA A 106 -7.99 8.59 -11.45
N ILE A 107 -7.42 9.37 -10.54
CA ILE A 107 -6.47 10.43 -10.87
C ILE A 107 -5.17 9.73 -11.28
N THR A 108 -5.02 9.43 -12.57
CA THR A 108 -3.77 8.99 -13.16
C THR A 108 -2.83 10.19 -13.30
N GLY A 109 -1.86 10.32 -12.39
CA GLY A 109 -0.85 11.38 -12.50
C GLY A 109 -0.09 11.82 -11.25
N ILE A 110 -0.09 11.08 -10.14
CA ILE A 110 0.73 11.46 -8.98
C ILE A 110 2.17 10.94 -9.17
N SER A 111 3.10 11.83 -9.51
CA SER A 111 4.55 11.62 -9.36
C SER A 111 4.98 11.76 -7.89
N PRO A 112 6.23 11.37 -7.58
CA PRO A 112 6.58 10.17 -6.81
C PRO A 112 5.84 10.10 -5.47
N ILE A 113 5.58 8.87 -5.03
CA ILE A 113 4.75 8.55 -3.87
C ILE A 113 5.11 9.43 -2.67
N ALA A 114 4.17 10.27 -2.24
CA ALA A 114 4.36 11.28 -1.20
C ALA A 114 4.50 10.70 0.22
N MET A 115 4.93 9.44 0.35
CA MET A 115 5.13 8.79 1.65
C MET A 115 6.13 9.58 2.50
N ILE A 116 5.86 9.66 3.80
CA ILE A 116 6.79 10.25 4.77
C ILE A 116 7.85 9.21 5.12
N THR A 117 9.13 9.53 4.98
CA THR A 117 10.22 8.62 5.38
C THR A 117 10.23 8.37 6.89
N GLY A 118 10.58 7.16 7.29
CA GLY A 118 10.68 6.75 8.69
C GLY A 118 9.83 5.52 9.01
N VAL A 119 9.88 5.10 10.26
CA VAL A 119 9.10 3.97 10.77
C VAL A 119 7.63 4.36 10.80
N ASN A 120 6.79 3.52 10.21
CA ASN A 120 5.34 3.72 10.06
C ASN A 120 4.96 5.07 9.43
N GLY A 121 5.77 5.51 8.46
CA GLY A 121 5.58 6.77 7.76
C GLY A 121 4.30 6.80 6.94
N ALA A 122 3.49 7.85 7.12
CA ALA A 122 2.19 7.98 6.46
C ALA A 122 2.31 7.90 4.93
N LEU A 123 1.35 7.24 4.29
CA LEU A 123 1.34 7.07 2.83
C LEU A 123 0.82 8.31 2.09
N ASN A 124 0.28 9.30 2.81
CA ASN A 124 -0.27 10.55 2.26
C ASN A 124 -1.26 10.32 1.09
N GLY A 125 -2.16 9.35 1.28
CA GLY A 125 -3.20 9.01 0.30
C GLY A 125 -2.72 8.08 -0.82
N PHE A 126 -1.46 7.67 -0.84
CA PHE A 126 -1.02 6.60 -1.73
C PHE A 126 -1.69 5.28 -1.34
N GLN A 127 -2.39 4.67 -2.30
CA GLN A 127 -3.01 3.37 -2.15
C GLN A 127 -2.22 2.36 -3.01
N PRO A 128 -1.57 1.35 -2.39
CA PRO A 128 -0.86 0.34 -3.16
C PRO A 128 -1.77 -0.40 -4.14
N VAL A 129 -1.30 -0.66 -5.36
CA VAL A 129 -2.09 -1.33 -6.41
C VAL A 129 -1.66 -2.80 -6.58
N ALA A 130 -0.77 -3.32 -5.74
CA ALA A 130 -0.11 -4.61 -5.94
C ALA A 130 -1.06 -5.78 -6.22
N ILE A 131 -2.21 -5.88 -5.53
CA ILE A 131 -3.23 -6.90 -5.75
C ILE A 131 -4.64 -6.28 -5.64
N SER A 132 -5.38 -6.20 -6.74
CA SER A 132 -6.70 -5.54 -6.82
C SER A 132 -7.73 -6.16 -5.89
N ASP A 133 -7.66 -7.48 -5.72
CA ASP A 133 -8.64 -8.22 -4.91
C ASP A 133 -8.60 -7.79 -3.44
N LEU A 134 -7.45 -7.30 -2.95
CA LEU A 134 -7.33 -6.77 -1.59
C LEU A 134 -8.19 -5.53 -1.36
N TYR A 135 -8.54 -4.81 -2.43
CA TYR A 135 -9.32 -3.58 -2.38
C TYR A 135 -10.78 -3.78 -2.83
N LYS A 136 -11.16 -5.02 -3.09
CA LYS A 136 -12.51 -5.37 -3.53
C LYS A 136 -13.51 -5.21 -2.38
N ASP A 137 -14.55 -4.41 -2.61
CA ASP A 137 -15.73 -4.40 -1.76
C ASP A 137 -16.48 -5.73 -1.92
N VAL A 138 -16.55 -6.48 -0.84
CA VAL A 138 -17.21 -7.78 -0.76
C VAL A 138 -18.50 -7.71 0.02
N SER A 139 -19.05 -6.54 0.38
CA SER A 139 -20.23 -6.45 1.26
C SER A 139 -21.46 -7.18 0.72
N ASN A 140 -21.57 -7.30 -0.61
CA ASN A 140 -22.71 -7.89 -1.31
C ASN A 140 -22.40 -9.26 -1.94
N GLU A 141 -21.20 -9.80 -1.72
CA GLU A 141 -20.82 -11.11 -2.24
C GLU A 141 -21.58 -12.23 -1.52
N GLY A 142 -21.82 -13.34 -2.22
CA GLY A 142 -22.50 -14.51 -1.67
C GLY A 142 -21.76 -15.10 -0.46
N VAL A 143 -22.48 -15.84 0.38
CA VAL A 143 -21.89 -16.65 1.45
C VAL A 143 -21.56 -18.02 0.90
N ASP A 144 -20.35 -18.49 1.15
CA ASP A 144 -19.88 -19.78 0.67
C ASP A 144 -20.63 -20.94 1.33
N ALA A 145 -20.87 -22.02 0.58
CA ALA A 145 -21.49 -23.25 1.11
C ALA A 145 -20.68 -23.89 2.26
N TYR A 146 -19.36 -23.68 2.30
CA TYR A 146 -18.47 -24.13 3.38
C TYR A 146 -18.59 -23.32 4.68
N ASN A 147 -19.38 -22.24 4.69
CA ASN A 147 -19.53 -21.39 5.88
C ASN A 147 -19.95 -22.19 7.13
N THR A 148 -20.91 -23.11 7.02
CA THR A 148 -21.35 -23.92 8.16
C THR A 148 -20.25 -24.80 8.74
N GLU A 149 -19.42 -25.41 7.89
CA GLU A 149 -18.27 -26.23 8.32
C GLU A 149 -17.26 -25.37 9.07
N PHE A 150 -16.91 -24.19 8.52
CA PHE A 150 -16.02 -23.25 9.18
C PHE A 150 -16.55 -22.83 10.55
N MET A 151 -17.83 -22.46 10.66
CA MET A 151 -18.42 -22.01 11.92
C MET A 151 -18.46 -23.11 12.99
N ASN A 152 -18.63 -24.37 12.60
CA ASN A 152 -18.60 -25.49 13.54
C ASN A 152 -17.21 -25.71 14.16
N VAL A 153 -16.14 -25.43 13.42
CA VAL A 153 -14.76 -25.61 13.89
C VAL A 153 -14.24 -24.36 14.60
N TYR A 154 -14.48 -23.18 14.01
CA TYR A 154 -13.83 -21.93 14.40
C TYR A 154 -14.77 -20.89 15.00
N GLY A 155 -16.09 -21.11 14.97
CA GLY A 155 -17.06 -20.09 15.38
C GLY A 155 -16.97 -19.66 16.84
N GLY A 156 -16.40 -20.51 17.72
CA GLY A 156 -16.15 -20.21 19.13
C GLY A 156 -14.84 -19.46 19.40
N ASN A 157 -13.95 -19.35 18.42
CA ASN A 157 -12.78 -18.48 18.51
C ASN A 157 -13.21 -17.01 18.47
N HIS A 158 -12.32 -16.12 18.88
CA HIS A 158 -12.59 -14.69 18.95
C HIS A 158 -11.55 -13.90 18.19
N LEU A 159 -11.95 -12.74 17.71
CA LEU A 159 -11.06 -11.79 17.04
C LEU A 159 -9.99 -11.29 18.02
N ASN A 160 -8.75 -11.14 17.58
CA ASN A 160 -7.68 -10.59 18.41
C ASN A 160 -6.77 -9.69 17.58
N ALA A 161 -6.48 -8.49 18.09
CA ALA A 161 -5.59 -7.56 17.41
C ALA A 161 -4.13 -7.90 17.76
N ASP A 162 -3.32 -8.17 16.74
CA ASP A 162 -1.89 -8.46 16.86
C ASP A 162 -1.05 -7.42 16.10
N PHE A 163 -0.76 -6.30 16.75
CA PHE A 163 -0.23 -5.10 16.10
C PHE A 163 1.28 -4.98 16.34
N THR A 164 2.03 -5.96 15.83
CA THR A 164 3.48 -6.18 16.09
C THR A 164 4.38 -5.91 14.91
N ILE A 165 3.84 -5.74 13.69
CA ILE A 165 4.64 -5.69 12.46
C ILE A 165 4.94 -4.23 12.07
N PRO A 166 6.19 -3.72 12.21
CA PRO A 166 6.55 -2.39 11.74
C PRO A 166 6.70 -2.37 10.20
N TYR A 167 6.61 -1.18 9.61
CA TYR A 167 7.15 -0.94 8.26
C TYR A 167 8.05 0.30 8.25
N ASN A 168 8.95 0.35 7.27
CA ASN A 168 9.96 1.40 7.16
C ASN A 168 9.81 2.08 5.80
N VAL A 169 9.51 3.38 5.79
CA VAL A 169 9.55 4.15 4.54
C VAL A 169 10.95 4.73 4.37
N VAL A 170 11.58 4.42 3.25
CA VAL A 170 12.86 4.98 2.82
C VAL A 170 12.68 5.76 1.52
N ASN A 171 13.68 6.55 1.16
CA ASN A 171 13.69 7.31 -0.10
C ASN A 171 15.04 7.07 -0.79
N GLY A 172 15.10 6.09 -1.69
CA GLY A 172 16.30 5.77 -2.45
C GLY A 172 17.50 5.36 -1.58
N ALA A 173 17.25 4.68 -0.45
CA ALA A 173 18.29 4.29 0.47
C ALA A 173 19.26 3.24 -0.13
N THR A 174 20.49 3.23 0.40
CA THR A 174 21.51 2.24 0.01
C THR A 174 21.00 0.83 0.25
N LYS A 175 21.15 -0.02 -0.76
CA LYS A 175 20.76 -1.42 -0.71
C LYS A 175 21.94 -2.31 -0.37
N VAL A 176 21.67 -3.40 0.33
CA VAL A 176 22.68 -4.39 0.75
C VAL A 176 22.32 -5.77 0.22
N ASN A 177 23.35 -6.53 -0.15
CA ASN A 177 23.20 -7.92 -0.56
C ASN A 177 23.06 -8.84 0.66
N PHE A 178 22.26 -9.87 0.49
CA PHE A 178 22.12 -10.95 1.46
C PHE A 178 23.14 -12.04 1.14
N SER A 179 23.87 -12.52 2.17
CA SER A 179 24.85 -13.59 1.98
C SER A 179 24.20 -14.96 1.78
N SER A 180 22.97 -15.12 2.25
CA SER A 180 22.16 -16.33 2.05
C SER A 180 20.67 -15.99 2.17
N VAL A 181 19.88 -16.70 1.37
CA VAL A 181 18.41 -16.72 1.43
C VAL A 181 18.02 -18.20 1.41
N GLU A 182 17.34 -18.67 2.46
CA GLU A 182 17.09 -20.12 2.67
C GLU A 182 16.21 -20.72 1.57
N VAL A 183 15.06 -20.09 1.28
CA VAL A 183 14.16 -20.47 0.17
C VAL A 183 14.40 -19.60 -1.05
N SER A 184 15.64 -19.64 -1.55
CA SER A 184 16.09 -18.79 -2.67
C SER A 184 15.37 -19.05 -4.00
N ASP A 185 14.84 -20.26 -4.19
CA ASP A 185 14.09 -20.68 -5.37
C ASP A 185 12.68 -20.09 -5.44
N GLU A 186 12.10 -19.73 -4.30
CA GLU A 186 10.82 -19.03 -4.20
C GLU A 186 10.97 -17.54 -3.80
N SER A 187 12.20 -17.00 -3.80
CA SER A 187 12.50 -15.63 -3.37
C SER A 187 12.95 -14.71 -4.52
N ASP A 188 12.85 -13.40 -4.28
CA ASP A 188 13.41 -12.35 -5.12
C ASP A 188 14.80 -11.95 -4.62
N VAL A 189 15.80 -12.79 -4.91
CA VAL A 189 17.17 -12.56 -4.43
C VAL A 189 17.80 -11.35 -5.13
N MET A 190 17.90 -10.24 -4.41
CA MET A 190 18.47 -8.98 -4.87
C MET A 190 18.86 -8.07 -3.67
N PRO A 191 19.60 -6.97 -3.90
CA PRO A 191 19.84 -5.97 -2.87
C PRO A 191 18.55 -5.36 -2.29
N VAL A 192 18.48 -5.25 -0.96
CA VAL A 192 17.33 -4.65 -0.22
C VAL A 192 17.80 -3.39 0.53
N PRO A 193 17.00 -2.31 0.59
CA PRO A 193 17.32 -1.09 1.35
C PRO A 193 17.17 -1.26 2.87
N ILE A 194 17.88 -2.23 3.44
CA ILE A 194 17.88 -2.59 4.87
C ILE A 194 19.22 -2.22 5.53
N ASN A 195 19.16 -1.78 6.78
CA ASN A 195 20.32 -1.52 7.62
C ASN A 195 20.03 -1.84 9.09
N THR A 196 21.02 -1.71 9.97
CA THR A 196 20.89 -2.08 11.40
C THR A 196 19.98 -1.16 12.20
N SER A 197 19.49 -0.06 11.62
CA SER A 197 18.45 0.80 12.19
C SER A 197 17.05 0.53 11.61
N THR A 198 16.92 -0.38 10.63
CA THR A 198 15.63 -0.84 10.14
C THR A 198 14.87 -1.48 11.29
N THR A 199 13.63 -1.03 11.52
CA THR A 199 12.78 -1.63 12.54
C THR A 199 12.21 -2.93 11.99
N VAL A 200 12.36 -4.01 12.75
CA VAL A 200 11.97 -5.37 12.40
C VAL A 200 11.07 -5.90 13.49
N GLU A 201 10.04 -6.66 13.13
CA GLU A 201 9.18 -7.34 14.10
C GLU A 201 10.03 -8.18 15.07
N ASN A 202 9.78 -8.10 16.37
CA ASN A 202 10.60 -8.78 17.39
C ASN A 202 12.11 -8.44 17.35
N GLY A 203 12.50 -7.35 16.68
CA GLY A 203 13.90 -6.94 16.51
C GLY A 203 14.62 -7.69 15.38
N ILE A 204 15.86 -7.29 15.08
CA ILE A 204 16.69 -7.98 14.10
C ILE A 204 17.22 -9.27 14.72
N GLN A 205 17.05 -10.40 14.02
CA GLN A 205 17.55 -11.68 14.50
C GLN A 205 19.08 -11.68 14.55
N GLY A 206 19.64 -12.13 15.67
CA GLY A 206 21.09 -12.31 15.84
C GLY A 206 21.59 -13.63 15.26
N CYS A 207 22.82 -14.01 15.59
CA CYS A 207 23.43 -15.26 15.12
C CYS A 207 22.72 -16.55 15.59
N LYS A 208 21.80 -16.45 16.56
CA LYS A 208 21.03 -17.57 17.09
C LYS A 208 19.55 -17.33 16.78
N ALA A 209 18.92 -18.28 16.11
CA ALA A 209 17.48 -18.29 15.92
C ALA A 209 16.75 -18.38 17.26
N ASP A 210 15.72 -17.55 17.44
CA ASP A 210 14.84 -17.55 18.60
C ASP A 210 13.42 -18.06 18.27
N GLY A 211 13.15 -18.32 16.99
CA GLY A 211 11.88 -18.84 16.49
C GLY A 211 10.81 -17.78 16.25
N ALA A 212 11.14 -16.49 16.32
CA ALA A 212 10.25 -15.42 15.92
C ALA A 212 10.34 -15.12 14.41
N ASP A 213 9.35 -14.38 13.91
CA ASP A 213 9.18 -14.17 12.47
C ASP A 213 10.18 -13.16 11.87
N HIS A 214 10.54 -12.13 12.64
CA HIS A 214 11.44 -11.05 12.22
C HIS A 214 11.14 -10.46 10.83
N HIS A 215 9.87 -10.13 10.59
CA HIS A 215 9.45 -9.42 9.39
C HIS A 215 10.12 -8.04 9.32
N ALA A 216 10.85 -7.80 8.23
CA ALA A 216 11.34 -6.47 7.86
C ALA A 216 10.61 -6.03 6.59
N ILE A 217 9.73 -5.03 6.73
CA ILE A 217 8.97 -4.42 5.63
C ILE A 217 9.57 -3.05 5.33
N ILE A 218 9.97 -2.84 4.07
CA ILE A 218 10.59 -1.59 3.63
C ILE A 218 9.92 -1.09 2.35
N LEU A 219 9.29 0.09 2.43
CA LEU A 219 8.71 0.80 1.30
C LEU A 219 9.71 1.83 0.80
N ASP A 220 10.08 1.78 -0.47
CA ASP A 220 10.92 2.80 -1.09
C ASP A 220 10.05 3.83 -1.81
N SER A 221 9.86 5.01 -1.21
CA SER A 221 9.04 6.08 -1.76
C SER A 221 9.60 6.67 -3.05
N ALA A 222 10.91 6.52 -3.31
CA ALA A 222 11.54 6.97 -4.55
C ALA A 222 11.10 6.14 -5.75
N THR A 223 10.86 4.84 -5.52
CA THR A 223 10.64 3.87 -6.58
C THR A 223 9.27 3.20 -6.52
N GLY A 224 8.53 3.29 -5.42
CA GLY A 224 7.25 2.63 -5.25
C GLY A 224 7.32 1.11 -5.23
N PHE A 225 8.41 0.58 -4.68
CA PHE A 225 8.56 -0.83 -4.39
C PHE A 225 8.47 -1.07 -2.89
N ASP A 226 7.94 -2.22 -2.55
CA ASP A 226 7.92 -2.80 -1.22
C ASP A 226 8.81 -4.04 -1.20
N TYR A 227 9.67 -4.09 -0.19
CA TYR A 227 10.59 -5.17 0.07
C TYR A 227 10.20 -5.81 1.39
N GLU A 228 9.83 -7.08 1.36
CA GLU A 228 9.45 -7.82 2.54
C GLU A 228 10.42 -8.98 2.77
N VAL A 229 11.06 -8.98 3.92
CA VAL A 229 12.03 -10.00 4.34
C VAL A 229 11.48 -10.75 5.54
N TYR A 230 11.44 -12.08 5.46
CA TYR A 230 11.09 -12.94 6.59
C TYR A 230 12.36 -13.54 7.21
N GLN A 231 12.38 -13.60 8.54
CA GLN A 231 13.55 -13.95 9.35
C GLN A 231 14.79 -13.11 9.04
N ALA A 232 14.62 -11.77 9.05
CA ALA A 232 15.70 -10.83 8.79
C ALA A 232 16.81 -10.96 9.86
N THR A 233 17.92 -11.57 9.46
CA THR A 233 19.04 -11.92 10.35
C THR A 233 20.26 -11.06 10.04
N TYR A 234 20.86 -10.48 11.08
CA TYR A 234 22.14 -9.80 10.99
C TYR A 234 23.15 -10.43 11.95
N CYS A 235 24.16 -11.09 11.40
CA CYS A 235 25.19 -11.78 12.15
C CYS A 235 26.56 -11.51 11.54
N SER A 236 27.55 -11.17 12.38
CA SER A 236 28.95 -10.97 11.97
C SER A 236 29.12 -10.02 10.77
N GLY A 237 28.33 -8.95 10.72
CA GLY A 237 28.40 -7.94 9.67
C GLY A 237 27.65 -8.28 8.38
N LYS A 238 26.91 -9.40 8.33
CA LYS A 238 26.23 -9.89 7.13
C LYS A 238 24.73 -10.07 7.36
N TRP A 239 23.95 -9.80 6.32
CA TRP A 239 22.51 -10.08 6.28
C TRP A 239 22.22 -11.45 5.70
N SER A 240 21.29 -12.17 6.31
CA SER A 240 20.66 -13.37 5.76
C SER A 240 19.15 -13.33 6.02
N ALA A 241 18.40 -14.12 5.27
CA ALA A 241 16.95 -14.22 5.40
C ALA A 241 16.49 -15.66 5.16
N TYR A 242 15.29 -15.98 5.64
CA TYR A 242 14.59 -17.16 5.14
C TYR A 242 14.08 -16.89 3.71
N SER A 243 13.30 -15.81 3.54
CA SER A 243 12.78 -15.38 2.23
C SER A 243 12.88 -13.88 2.03
N ILE A 244 12.90 -13.47 0.75
CA ILE A 244 12.82 -12.08 0.32
C ILE A 244 11.76 -11.99 -0.76
N THR A 245 10.81 -11.08 -0.63
CA THR A 245 9.83 -10.78 -1.67
C THR A 245 9.76 -9.30 -2.01
N LEU A 246 9.48 -9.05 -3.29
CA LEU A 246 9.34 -7.74 -3.88
C LEU A 246 7.91 -7.53 -4.32
N TRP A 247 7.36 -6.35 -4.07
CA TRP A 247 6.07 -5.93 -4.59
C TRP A 247 6.14 -4.56 -5.25
N ASP A 248 5.67 -4.48 -6.49
CA ASP A 248 5.44 -3.22 -7.18
C ASP A 248 4.11 -2.62 -6.69
N LEU A 249 4.20 -1.56 -5.88
CA LEU A 249 3.02 -0.92 -5.32
C LEU A 249 2.24 -0.08 -6.36
N THR A 250 2.76 0.09 -7.58
CA THR A 250 2.18 0.98 -8.60
C THR A 250 1.37 0.25 -9.68
N LYS A 251 1.43 -1.09 -9.72
CA LYS A 251 0.69 -1.90 -10.67
C LYS A 251 0.27 -3.23 -10.06
N GLN A 252 -0.64 -3.92 -10.74
CA GLN A 252 -1.01 -5.29 -10.40
C GLN A 252 0.20 -6.21 -10.61
N GLN A 253 0.66 -6.82 -9.52
CA GLN A 253 1.76 -7.77 -9.53
C GLN A 253 1.25 -9.17 -9.16
N GLN A 254 1.74 -10.19 -9.85
CA GLN A 254 1.53 -11.59 -9.51
C GLN A 254 2.87 -12.33 -9.46
N ARG A 255 3.14 -12.93 -8.29
CA ARG A 255 4.21 -13.93 -8.13
C ARG A 255 3.82 -15.24 -8.80
N PRO A 256 4.77 -16.10 -9.16
CA PRO A 256 4.46 -17.47 -9.59
C PRO A 256 3.51 -18.14 -8.60
N VAL A 257 2.43 -18.73 -9.10
CA VAL A 257 1.48 -19.47 -8.26
C VAL A 257 2.18 -20.72 -7.72
N GLY A 258 1.99 -20.99 -6.44
CA GLY A 258 2.68 -22.03 -5.69
C GLY A 258 3.96 -21.54 -5.01
N TRP A 259 4.39 -20.29 -5.18
CA TRP A 259 5.51 -19.73 -4.42
C TRP A 259 5.02 -19.04 -3.16
N THR A 260 5.69 -19.30 -2.06
CA THR A 260 5.51 -18.58 -0.81
C THR A 260 5.92 -17.11 -0.94
N SER A 261 5.72 -16.37 0.14
CA SER A 261 6.28 -15.04 0.34
C SER A 261 6.77 -14.84 1.77
N SER A 262 6.98 -13.59 2.18
CA SER A 262 7.03 -13.21 3.59
C SER A 262 5.73 -13.55 4.33
N ASP A 263 4.61 -13.63 3.60
CA ASP A 263 3.35 -14.19 4.08
C ASP A 263 3.15 -15.62 3.53
N ALA A 264 2.68 -16.54 4.37
CA ALA A 264 2.55 -17.94 3.98
C ALA A 264 1.54 -18.18 2.84
N ALA A 265 0.56 -17.30 2.63
CA ALA A 265 -0.41 -17.40 1.54
C ALA A 265 0.15 -16.93 0.18
N GLY A 266 1.41 -16.49 0.12
CA GLY A 266 2.02 -15.90 -1.08
C GLY A 266 1.56 -14.46 -1.35
N LEU A 267 1.05 -13.77 -0.33
CA LEU A 267 0.51 -12.41 -0.38
C LEU A 267 1.53 -11.38 0.14
N PRO A 268 1.41 -10.09 -0.22
CA PRO A 268 2.16 -9.05 0.47
C PRO A 268 1.60 -8.85 1.89
N VAL A 269 2.46 -8.74 2.89
CA VAL A 269 2.08 -8.47 4.28
C VAL A 269 1.58 -7.03 4.42
N PHE A 270 2.34 -6.05 3.91
CA PHE A 270 2.13 -4.63 4.14
C PHE A 270 0.72 -4.13 3.77
N PRO A 271 0.19 -4.40 2.57
CA PRO A 271 -1.14 -3.93 2.16
C PRO A 271 -2.30 -4.55 2.95
N LEU A 272 -2.03 -5.57 3.77
CA LEU A 272 -3.01 -6.27 4.60
C LEU A 272 -2.96 -5.85 6.08
N LEU A 273 -2.00 -5.02 6.48
CA LEU A 273 -1.87 -4.54 7.86
C LEU A 273 -2.84 -3.39 8.14
N VAL A 274 -3.47 -3.43 9.31
CA VAL A 274 -4.17 -2.26 9.87
C VAL A 274 -3.14 -1.18 10.23
N ARG A 275 -3.31 0.03 9.70
CA ARG A 275 -2.41 1.16 9.98
C ARG A 275 -3.10 2.26 10.78
N TYR A 276 -2.34 2.91 11.66
CA TYR A 276 -2.89 3.94 12.56
C TYR A 276 -3.44 5.15 11.80
N ASP A 277 -2.75 5.59 10.75
CA ASP A 277 -3.14 6.74 9.94
C ASP A 277 -4.49 6.52 9.25
N GLU A 278 -4.79 5.31 8.77
CA GLU A 278 -6.10 4.96 8.21
C GLU A 278 -7.21 4.96 9.27
N VAL A 279 -6.93 4.38 10.45
CA VAL A 279 -7.90 4.37 11.55
C VAL A 279 -8.18 5.78 12.04
N ALA A 280 -7.14 6.62 12.17
CA ALA A 280 -7.28 8.03 12.54
C ALA A 280 -8.01 8.85 11.47
N ALA A 281 -7.85 8.51 10.18
CA ALA A 281 -8.59 9.10 9.07
C ALA A 281 -10.05 8.61 9.00
N GLY A 282 -10.40 7.56 9.73
CA GLY A 282 -11.76 7.04 9.84
C GLY A 282 -12.13 5.99 8.80
N SER A 283 -11.22 5.58 7.92
CA SER A 283 -11.46 4.56 6.89
C SER A 283 -10.20 3.76 6.57
N ILE A 284 -10.32 2.43 6.58
CA ILE A 284 -9.38 1.51 5.95
C ILE A 284 -10.03 0.99 4.67
N ASN A 285 -9.32 1.08 3.55
CA ASN A 285 -9.89 0.82 2.22
C ASN A 285 -9.44 -0.49 1.58
N HIS A 286 -8.99 -1.44 2.40
CA HIS A 286 -8.49 -2.75 1.98
C HIS A 286 -8.91 -3.86 2.94
N ALA A 287 -8.76 -5.10 2.48
CA ALA A 287 -8.90 -6.29 3.29
C ALA A 287 -7.77 -6.39 4.31
N LEU A 288 -8.04 -7.03 5.43
CA LEU A 288 -7.04 -7.26 6.48
C LEU A 288 -6.49 -8.68 6.37
N ARG A 289 -5.32 -8.98 6.94
CA ARG A 289 -4.88 -10.37 7.13
C ARG A 289 -5.34 -10.92 8.49
N VAL A 290 -5.61 -12.22 8.53
CA VAL A 290 -5.94 -12.98 9.74
C VAL A 290 -5.26 -14.34 9.70
N THR A 291 -4.94 -14.89 10.88
CA THR A 291 -4.37 -16.24 10.99
C THR A 291 -5.39 -17.26 11.50
N MET A 292 -5.13 -18.52 11.17
CA MET A 292 -5.86 -19.69 11.67
C MET A 292 -4.86 -20.72 12.18
N ASN A 293 -5.18 -21.45 13.25
CA ASN A 293 -4.24 -22.41 13.84
C ASN A 293 -3.79 -23.52 12.89
N HIS A 294 -4.65 -23.88 11.95
CA HIS A 294 -4.40 -24.89 10.94
C HIS A 294 -5.08 -24.49 9.65
N THR A 295 -4.41 -24.73 8.52
CA THR A 295 -5.00 -24.52 7.19
C THR A 295 -5.02 -25.81 6.38
N LYS A 296 -5.92 -25.84 5.39
CA LYS A 296 -6.30 -27.06 4.68
C LYS A 296 -5.13 -27.64 3.91
N ASN A 297 -4.79 -28.87 4.26
CA ASN A 297 -3.94 -29.75 3.45
C ASN A 297 -4.80 -30.79 2.73
N GLY A 298 -4.28 -31.39 1.66
CA GLY A 298 -4.97 -32.44 0.92
C GLY A 298 -4.02 -33.43 0.24
N PRO A 299 -4.57 -34.33 -0.60
CA PRO A 299 -3.77 -35.39 -1.25
C PRO A 299 -2.65 -34.88 -2.16
N LYS A 300 -2.74 -33.62 -2.61
CA LYS A 300 -1.76 -32.96 -3.50
C LYS A 300 -1.08 -31.75 -2.83
N GLY A 301 -0.92 -31.82 -1.51
CA GLY A 301 -0.32 -30.77 -0.69
C GLY A 301 -1.32 -29.69 -0.25
N SER A 302 -0.78 -28.56 0.18
CA SER A 302 -1.52 -27.41 0.69
C SER A 302 -2.58 -26.93 -0.29
N ILE A 303 -3.81 -26.71 0.20
CA ILE A 303 -4.91 -26.17 -0.58
C ILE A 303 -5.10 -24.70 -0.24
N PHE A 304 -5.23 -23.87 -1.27
CA PHE A 304 -5.48 -22.44 -1.15
C PHE A 304 -6.57 -21.99 -2.15
N VAL A 305 -7.16 -20.83 -1.89
CA VAL A 305 -8.14 -20.18 -2.76
C VAL A 305 -7.70 -18.74 -3.03
N PRO A 306 -8.09 -18.13 -4.17
CA PRO A 306 -7.81 -16.72 -4.41
C PRO A 306 -8.33 -15.81 -3.27
N PRO A 307 -7.61 -14.74 -2.91
CA PRO A 307 -6.44 -14.20 -3.62
C PRO A 307 -5.11 -14.86 -3.27
N ALA A 308 -5.07 -15.83 -2.35
CA ALA A 308 -3.82 -16.54 -2.05
C ALA A 308 -3.31 -17.26 -3.31
N THR A 309 -1.99 -17.23 -3.48
CA THR A 309 -1.28 -17.93 -4.55
C THR A 309 -0.48 -19.10 -4.04
N HIS A 310 -0.42 -19.30 -2.72
CA HIS A 310 0.27 -20.39 -2.06
C HIS A 310 -0.50 -20.84 -0.82
N GLY A 311 -0.19 -22.03 -0.31
CA GLY A 311 -0.81 -22.59 0.87
C GLY A 311 0.21 -23.16 1.84
N ALA A 312 -0.05 -23.05 3.14
CA ALA A 312 0.75 -23.67 4.20
C ALA A 312 -0.05 -24.73 4.97
N GLY A 313 -0.81 -25.55 4.26
CA GLY A 313 -1.72 -26.52 4.86
C GLY A 313 -0.98 -27.58 5.68
N ASP A 314 -1.38 -27.75 6.93
CA ASP A 314 -0.78 -28.69 7.90
C ASP A 314 -1.76 -29.78 8.37
N VAL A 315 -3.07 -29.57 8.18
CA VAL A 315 -4.12 -30.49 8.63
C VAL A 315 -5.12 -30.79 7.51
N TRP A 316 -5.44 -32.07 7.30
CA TRP A 316 -6.40 -32.51 6.27
C TRP A 316 -7.86 -32.16 6.63
N GLY A 317 -8.22 -32.30 7.90
CA GLY A 317 -9.59 -32.15 8.40
C GLY A 317 -9.99 -30.75 8.84
N THR A 318 -9.11 -29.74 8.75
CA THR A 318 -9.46 -28.37 9.14
C THR A 318 -10.42 -27.72 8.13
N ALA A 319 -11.08 -26.64 8.53
CA ALA A 319 -12.05 -25.92 7.70
C ALA A 319 -11.49 -24.61 7.10
N ALA A 320 -10.31 -24.15 7.54
CA ALA A 320 -9.71 -22.91 7.04
C ALA A 320 -8.81 -23.17 5.83
N TYR A 321 -8.85 -22.29 4.84
CA TYR A 321 -8.01 -22.34 3.64
C TYR A 321 -7.18 -21.06 3.58
N MET A 322 -5.92 -21.14 3.14
CA MET A 322 -5.20 -19.91 2.76
C MET A 322 -5.98 -19.19 1.67
N GLY A 323 -6.12 -17.87 1.81
CA GLY A 323 -6.91 -16.99 0.95
C GLY A 323 -8.41 -16.96 1.26
N MET A 324 -8.92 -17.81 2.14
CA MET A 324 -10.32 -17.74 2.58
C MET A 324 -10.62 -16.36 3.16
N ARG A 325 -11.76 -15.78 2.77
CA ARG A 325 -12.14 -14.43 3.20
C ARG A 325 -13.31 -14.44 4.18
N LEU A 326 -13.05 -13.96 5.40
CA LEU A 326 -14.04 -13.77 6.46
C LEU A 326 -14.59 -12.34 6.38
N ARG A 327 -15.90 -12.18 6.25
CA ARG A 327 -16.58 -10.88 6.27
C ARG A 327 -17.40 -10.74 7.55
N LEU A 328 -17.26 -9.63 8.26
CA LEU A 328 -18.12 -9.35 9.42
C LEU A 328 -19.56 -9.16 8.92
N LYS A 329 -20.52 -9.84 9.54
CA LYS A 329 -21.92 -9.77 9.11
C LYS A 329 -22.43 -8.32 9.12
N PRO A 330 -23.17 -7.87 8.09
CA PRO A 330 -23.73 -6.52 8.06
C PRO A 330 -24.56 -6.20 9.31
N SER A 331 -25.29 -7.19 9.82
CA SER A 331 -26.18 -7.10 10.99
C SER A 331 -25.48 -7.06 12.34
N TYR A 332 -24.17 -7.36 12.43
CA TYR A 332 -23.46 -7.31 13.70
C TYR A 332 -23.39 -5.86 14.19
N ASP A 333 -23.91 -5.58 15.39
CA ASP A 333 -23.90 -4.23 15.94
C ASP A 333 -22.49 -3.85 16.41
N ILE A 334 -22.00 -2.72 15.91
CA ILE A 334 -20.68 -2.18 16.24
C ILE A 334 -20.76 -0.86 17.02
N SER A 335 -21.96 -0.38 17.32
CA SER A 335 -22.19 0.93 17.94
C SER A 335 -21.59 1.06 19.35
N GLY A 336 -21.44 -0.07 20.05
CA GLY A 336 -20.81 -0.14 21.37
C GLY A 336 -19.28 -0.03 21.37
N PHE A 337 -18.63 -0.08 20.20
CA PHE A 337 -17.18 0.07 20.08
C PHE A 337 -16.77 1.54 19.92
N SER A 338 -15.51 1.87 20.22
CA SER A 338 -14.95 3.20 19.97
C SER A 338 -14.96 3.55 18.47
N ALA A 339 -14.78 4.82 18.14
CA ALA A 339 -14.66 5.25 16.74
C ALA A 339 -13.52 4.51 16.00
N ALA A 340 -12.38 4.31 16.66
CA ALA A 340 -11.23 3.60 16.09
C ALA A 340 -11.55 2.14 15.77
N ASN A 341 -12.12 1.40 16.74
CA ASN A 341 -12.54 0.02 16.54
C ASN A 341 -13.67 -0.07 15.50
N GLN A 342 -14.60 0.88 15.47
CA GLN A 342 -15.63 0.92 14.42
C GLN A 342 -15.04 1.09 13.02
N THR A 343 -13.95 1.85 12.85
CA THR A 343 -13.27 1.97 11.55
C THR A 343 -12.69 0.62 11.11
N ILE A 344 -12.04 -0.11 12.01
CA ILE A 344 -11.54 -1.48 11.74
C ILE A 344 -12.71 -2.42 11.38
N LEU A 345 -13.79 -2.41 12.16
CA LEU A 345 -14.94 -3.27 11.94
C LEU A 345 -15.72 -2.94 10.66
N LYS A 346 -15.79 -1.66 10.27
CA LYS A 346 -16.34 -1.25 8.97
C LYS A 346 -15.51 -1.81 7.81
N ALA A 347 -14.19 -1.84 7.94
CA ALA A 347 -13.32 -2.48 6.96
C ALA A 347 -13.56 -4.00 6.89
N MET A 348 -13.70 -4.66 8.04
CA MET A 348 -14.05 -6.09 8.09
C MET A 348 -15.45 -6.40 7.51
N LYS A 349 -16.41 -5.48 7.58
CA LYS A 349 -17.71 -5.61 6.89
C LYS A 349 -17.60 -5.44 5.38
N LYS A 350 -16.77 -4.49 4.93
CA LYS A 350 -16.70 -4.06 3.53
C LYS A 350 -15.70 -4.89 2.71
N TYR A 351 -14.48 -5.06 3.20
CA TYR A 351 -13.39 -5.72 2.49
C TYR A 351 -13.11 -7.14 3.01
N GLY A 352 -13.46 -7.40 4.28
CA GLY A 352 -13.21 -8.67 4.94
C GLY A 352 -11.77 -8.83 5.44
N MET A 353 -11.49 -10.01 5.98
CA MET A 353 -10.17 -10.45 6.41
C MET A 353 -9.81 -11.70 5.61
N ILE A 354 -8.57 -11.81 5.15
CA ILE A 354 -8.06 -12.92 4.35
C ILE A 354 -7.18 -13.78 5.25
N VAL A 355 -7.45 -15.09 5.27
CA VAL A 355 -6.59 -16.07 5.93
C VAL A 355 -5.25 -16.09 5.20
N ALA A 356 -4.20 -15.60 5.85
CA ALA A 356 -2.91 -15.37 5.23
C ALA A 356 -1.80 -16.27 5.82
N ASP A 357 -1.99 -16.72 7.06
CA ASP A 357 -0.98 -17.53 7.74
C ASP A 357 -1.56 -18.54 8.73
N ASN A 358 -0.71 -19.48 9.12
CA ASN A 358 -0.95 -20.31 10.29
C ASN A 358 -0.51 -19.57 11.54
N GLY A 359 -1.37 -19.55 12.56
CA GLY A 359 -1.15 -18.79 13.79
C GLY A 359 -2.34 -18.93 14.73
N GLN A 360 -2.46 -18.09 15.76
CA GLN A 360 -3.62 -18.22 16.64
C GLN A 360 -4.91 -17.80 15.91
N SER A 361 -5.93 -18.68 15.88
CA SER A 361 -7.15 -18.41 15.12
C SER A 361 -7.84 -17.12 15.54
N GLY A 362 -8.12 -16.26 14.56
CA GLY A 362 -8.78 -14.98 14.74
C GLY A 362 -7.84 -13.80 15.01
N PHE A 363 -6.52 -14.01 14.98
CA PHE A 363 -5.55 -12.94 15.16
C PHE A 363 -5.37 -12.20 13.83
N PHE A 364 -5.73 -10.92 13.81
CA PHE A 364 -5.57 -10.03 12.65
C PHE A 364 -4.46 -9.02 12.92
N GLN A 365 -3.66 -8.74 11.90
CA GLN A 365 -2.42 -7.99 12.10
C GLN A 365 -2.51 -6.51 11.75
N GLY A 366 -1.70 -5.74 12.46
CA GLY A 366 -1.56 -4.30 12.24
C GLY A 366 -0.16 -3.82 12.54
N THR A 367 0.06 -2.54 12.28
CA THR A 367 1.39 -1.94 12.48
C THR A 367 1.63 -1.59 13.93
N THR A 368 2.87 -1.74 14.40
CA THR A 368 3.28 -1.13 15.67
C THR A 368 3.04 0.37 15.61
N ASP A 369 2.53 0.98 16.67
CA ASP A 369 2.41 2.45 16.76
C ASP A 369 2.20 2.86 18.21
N SER A 370 2.95 3.84 18.71
CA SER A 370 2.82 4.31 20.08
C SER A 370 1.50 5.03 20.35
N ARG A 371 0.76 5.40 19.30
CA ARG A 371 -0.53 6.07 19.38
C ARG A 371 -1.71 5.10 19.55
N TRP A 372 -1.48 3.78 19.41
CA TRP A 372 -2.53 2.79 19.67
C TRP A 372 -2.96 2.77 21.14
N ASN A 373 -4.26 2.63 21.37
CA ASN A 373 -4.79 2.27 22.67
C ASN A 373 -5.05 0.76 22.71
N TYR A 374 -4.11 0.00 23.26
CA TYR A 374 -4.20 -1.46 23.30
C TYR A 374 -5.32 -1.99 24.20
N ASP A 375 -5.72 -1.28 25.26
CA ASP A 375 -6.87 -1.64 26.09
C ASP A 375 -8.18 -1.52 25.30
N ASP A 376 -8.27 -0.52 24.41
CA ASP A 376 -9.41 -0.35 23.54
C ASP A 376 -9.43 -1.40 22.41
N LEU A 377 -8.28 -1.68 21.78
CA LEU A 377 -8.15 -2.76 20.78
C LEU A 377 -8.51 -4.13 21.38
N ALA A 378 -8.14 -4.38 22.64
CA ALA A 378 -8.43 -5.63 23.34
C ALA A 378 -9.94 -5.91 23.47
N LYS A 379 -10.81 -4.89 23.39
CA LYS A 379 -12.28 -5.07 23.40
C LYS A 379 -12.78 -5.83 22.18
N LEU A 380 -12.05 -5.82 21.06
CA LEU A 380 -12.39 -6.59 19.86
C LEU A 380 -12.45 -8.10 20.13
N ARG A 381 -11.81 -8.58 21.20
CA ARG A 381 -11.89 -9.97 21.69
C ARG A 381 -13.27 -10.41 22.13
N SER A 382 -14.23 -9.49 22.29
CA SER A 382 -15.62 -9.87 22.54
C SER A 382 -16.35 -10.34 21.29
N ILE A 383 -15.74 -10.22 20.09
CA ILE A 383 -16.37 -10.58 18.82
C ILE A 383 -15.99 -12.03 18.48
N PRO A 384 -16.93 -12.99 18.54
CA PRO A 384 -16.69 -14.36 18.12
C PRO A 384 -16.55 -14.45 16.60
N LEU A 385 -15.83 -15.44 16.09
CA LEU A 385 -15.71 -15.65 14.65
C LEU A 385 -17.05 -16.06 14.01
N ASN A 386 -18.03 -16.57 14.77
CA ASN A 386 -19.39 -16.77 14.27
C ASN A 386 -20.18 -15.48 14.00
N ALA A 387 -19.66 -14.31 14.38
CA ALA A 387 -20.14 -13.00 13.94
C ALA A 387 -19.76 -12.72 12.48
N PHE A 388 -18.82 -13.49 11.91
CA PHE A 388 -18.40 -13.41 10.53
C PHE A 388 -19.12 -14.45 9.69
N GLU A 389 -18.93 -14.35 8.38
CA GLU A 389 -19.33 -15.32 7.37
C GLU A 389 -18.23 -15.48 6.33
N ILE A 390 -18.16 -16.66 5.73
CA ILE A 390 -17.20 -16.93 4.65
C ILE A 390 -17.78 -16.39 3.35
N VAL A 391 -17.05 -15.45 2.73
CA VAL A 391 -17.37 -14.95 1.40
C VAL A 391 -17.18 -16.08 0.39
N GLN A 392 -18.07 -16.16 -0.61
CA GLN A 392 -18.01 -17.13 -1.71
C GLN A 392 -16.57 -17.26 -2.24
N MET A 393 -15.99 -18.44 -2.06
CA MET A 393 -14.62 -18.73 -2.44
C MET A 393 -14.52 -18.95 -3.95
N GLY A 394 -13.34 -18.63 -4.47
CA GLY A 394 -12.94 -18.99 -5.82
C GLY A 394 -12.53 -20.46 -5.92
N THR A 395 -11.93 -20.82 -7.07
CA THR A 395 -11.44 -22.17 -7.32
C THR A 395 -10.31 -22.55 -6.35
N GLN A 396 -10.46 -23.68 -5.68
CA GLN A 396 -9.40 -24.28 -4.86
C GLN A 396 -8.24 -24.76 -5.74
N ALA A 397 -7.02 -24.49 -5.31
CA ALA A 397 -5.79 -24.91 -5.98
C ALA A 397 -4.77 -25.47 -4.99
N THR A 398 -3.82 -26.23 -5.51
CA THR A 398 -2.56 -26.61 -4.87
C THR A 398 -1.41 -26.18 -5.77
N ALA A 399 -0.15 -26.32 -5.32
CA ALA A 399 1.01 -26.05 -6.17
C ALA A 399 0.97 -26.87 -7.48
N ASP A 400 0.49 -28.12 -7.42
CA ASP A 400 0.36 -29.01 -8.59
C ASP A 400 -0.77 -28.62 -9.55
N THR A 401 -1.82 -27.98 -9.03
CA THR A 401 -2.98 -27.53 -9.83
C THR A 401 -2.94 -26.04 -10.12
N ALA A 402 -1.82 -25.38 -9.80
CA ALA A 402 -1.56 -24.00 -10.17
C ALA A 402 -1.80 -23.77 -11.67
N PRO A 403 -2.34 -22.60 -12.07
CA PRO A 403 -2.53 -22.26 -13.46
C PRO A 403 -1.24 -22.46 -14.26
N LYS A 404 -1.34 -23.14 -15.41
CA LYS A 404 -0.22 -23.33 -16.34
C LYS A 404 -0.34 -22.32 -17.48
N GLY A 405 0.78 -21.75 -17.89
CA GLY A 405 0.84 -20.73 -18.94
C GLY A 405 2.28 -20.44 -19.35
N ALA A 406 2.45 -19.45 -20.22
CA ALA A 406 3.77 -19.06 -20.67
C ALA A 406 4.49 -18.23 -19.59
N VAL A 407 5.69 -18.67 -19.21
CA VAL A 407 6.63 -17.84 -18.46
C VAL A 407 7.00 -16.59 -19.28
N PRO A 408 7.48 -15.50 -18.65
CA PRO A 408 7.87 -14.29 -19.38
C PRO A 408 8.98 -14.57 -20.38
N ALA A 409 9.02 -13.84 -21.50
CA ALA A 409 10.10 -13.97 -22.47
C ALA A 409 11.07 -12.80 -22.35
N VAL A 410 12.38 -13.10 -22.28
CA VAL A 410 13.45 -12.09 -22.31
C VAL A 410 14.16 -12.13 -23.66
N SER A 411 13.61 -11.39 -24.63
CA SER A 411 14.13 -11.38 -26.01
C SER A 411 15.53 -10.78 -26.10
N SER A 412 15.83 -9.73 -25.32
CA SER A 412 17.16 -9.11 -25.23
C SER A 412 17.48 -8.70 -23.79
N PHE A 413 18.77 -8.78 -23.45
CA PHE A 413 19.35 -8.13 -22.29
C PHE A 413 20.82 -7.83 -22.62
N THR A 414 21.18 -6.55 -22.61
CA THR A 414 22.48 -6.06 -23.10
C THR A 414 23.05 -5.04 -22.13
N ALA A 415 24.37 -4.88 -22.16
CA ALA A 415 25.11 -3.91 -21.37
C ALA A 415 26.03 -3.10 -22.29
N ALA A 416 25.92 -1.78 -22.24
CA ALA A 416 26.76 -0.87 -23.00
C ALA A 416 27.47 0.11 -22.06
N LYS A 417 28.79 0.21 -22.16
CA LYS A 417 29.55 1.23 -21.43
C LYS A 417 29.22 2.62 -21.99
N SER A 418 28.94 3.56 -21.10
CA SER A 418 28.74 4.98 -21.41
C SER A 418 29.48 5.82 -20.37
N GLY A 419 30.69 6.27 -20.70
CA GLY A 419 31.55 7.01 -19.76
C GLY A 419 31.88 6.19 -18.51
N SER A 420 31.53 6.73 -17.34
CA SER A 420 31.67 6.10 -16.01
C SER A 420 30.47 5.23 -15.62
N SER A 421 29.57 4.95 -16.56
CA SER A 421 28.36 4.18 -16.34
C SER A 421 28.23 3.00 -17.30
N THR A 422 27.38 2.05 -16.95
CA THR A 422 26.87 0.99 -17.81
C THR A 422 25.38 1.22 -18.00
N VAL A 423 24.92 1.26 -19.25
CA VAL A 423 23.50 1.25 -19.59
C VAL A 423 23.09 -0.20 -19.83
N LEU A 424 22.22 -0.71 -18.96
CA LEU A 424 21.59 -2.02 -19.11
C LEU A 424 20.28 -1.83 -19.86
N MET A 425 20.03 -2.62 -20.89
CA MET A 425 18.82 -2.52 -21.72
C MET A 425 18.21 -3.89 -21.94
N TRP A 426 16.88 -4.00 -21.86
CA TRP A 426 16.15 -5.24 -22.03
C TRP A 426 14.84 -5.07 -22.79
N ASN A 427 14.34 -6.19 -23.29
CA ASN A 427 13.00 -6.28 -23.86
C ASN A 427 12.32 -7.56 -23.37
N THR A 428 11.30 -7.38 -22.53
CA THR A 428 10.51 -8.46 -21.92
C THR A 428 9.08 -8.44 -22.42
N THR A 429 8.43 -9.61 -22.46
CA THR A 429 7.00 -9.72 -22.72
C THR A 429 6.38 -10.73 -21.76
N GLY A 430 5.11 -10.50 -21.41
CA GLY A 430 4.35 -11.38 -20.51
C GLY A 430 4.80 -11.32 -19.05
N ASP A 431 5.65 -10.36 -18.69
CA ASP A 431 6.12 -10.15 -17.32
C ASP A 431 5.10 -9.39 -16.47
N SER A 432 5.05 -9.76 -15.20
CA SER A 432 4.35 -9.01 -14.17
C SER A 432 5.29 -8.03 -13.46
N TYR A 433 6.52 -8.45 -13.18
CA TYR A 433 7.56 -7.61 -12.58
C TYR A 433 8.96 -8.07 -12.97
N ASN A 434 9.93 -7.16 -12.84
CA ASN A 434 11.33 -7.41 -13.18
C ASN A 434 12.27 -6.84 -12.12
N TYR A 435 13.40 -7.50 -11.94
CA TYR A 435 14.52 -6.99 -11.17
C TYR A 435 15.85 -7.47 -11.76
N ILE A 436 16.94 -6.76 -11.47
CA ILE A 436 18.29 -7.19 -11.83
C ILE A 436 18.96 -7.61 -10.52
N GLN A 437 19.47 -8.84 -10.45
CA GLN A 437 19.96 -9.46 -9.20
C GLN A 437 21.00 -8.60 -8.47
N GLU A 438 21.79 -7.82 -9.18
CA GLU A 438 22.88 -7.00 -8.64
C GLU A 438 22.49 -5.53 -8.39
N VAL A 439 21.26 -5.13 -8.76
CA VAL A 439 20.81 -3.73 -8.73
C VAL A 439 19.53 -3.56 -7.90
N GLY A 440 18.62 -4.52 -7.99
CA GLY A 440 17.28 -4.47 -7.41
C GLY A 440 16.18 -4.30 -8.46
N PRO A 441 14.98 -3.86 -8.06
CA PRO A 441 13.81 -3.82 -8.93
C PRO A 441 13.94 -2.77 -10.02
N VAL A 442 13.38 -3.08 -11.20
CA VAL A 442 13.44 -2.20 -12.37
C VAL A 442 12.08 -2.10 -13.07
N ARG A 443 11.84 -0.96 -13.70
CA ARG A 443 10.72 -0.73 -14.63
C ARG A 443 11.24 -0.21 -15.97
N GLY A 444 10.40 -0.28 -17.00
CA GLY A 444 10.75 0.16 -18.34
C GLY A 444 11.64 -0.86 -19.05
N SER A 445 12.55 -0.35 -19.89
CA SER A 445 13.42 -1.14 -20.78
C SER A 445 14.90 -0.85 -20.61
N SER A 446 15.28 0.03 -19.69
CA SER A 446 16.69 0.32 -19.41
C SER A 446 16.92 0.91 -18.02
N ILE A 447 18.16 0.76 -17.53
CA ILE A 447 18.66 1.46 -16.34
C ILE A 447 20.13 1.81 -16.54
N THR A 448 20.57 2.91 -15.95
CA THR A 448 21.99 3.27 -15.89
C THR A 448 22.54 2.97 -14.51
N VAL A 449 23.65 2.24 -14.46
CA VAL A 449 24.37 1.89 -13.23
C VAL A 449 25.83 2.34 -13.32
N PRO A 450 26.55 2.48 -12.20
CA PRO A 450 27.99 2.74 -12.23
C PRO A 450 28.73 1.66 -13.04
N TYR A 451 29.73 2.06 -13.83
CA TYR A 451 30.55 1.13 -14.59
C TYR A 451 31.44 0.33 -13.65
N VAL A 452 31.37 -1.00 -13.76
CA VAL A 452 32.26 -1.92 -13.08
C VAL A 452 32.81 -2.89 -14.13
N SER A 453 34.13 -2.85 -14.31
CA SER A 453 34.81 -3.65 -15.34
C SER A 453 34.58 -5.15 -15.11
N GLY A 454 34.09 -5.84 -16.14
CA GLY A 454 33.83 -7.28 -16.06
C GLY A 454 32.66 -7.69 -15.17
N ALA A 455 31.83 -6.73 -14.71
CA ALA A 455 30.63 -7.03 -13.95
C ALA A 455 29.65 -7.86 -14.77
N THR A 456 28.96 -8.77 -14.08
CA THR A 456 27.89 -9.58 -14.63
C THR A 456 26.58 -9.09 -14.03
N TYR A 457 25.57 -8.96 -14.87
CA TYR A 457 24.21 -8.62 -14.46
C TYR A 457 23.25 -9.72 -14.90
N THR A 458 22.29 -10.04 -14.05
CA THR A 458 21.22 -11.01 -14.37
C THR A 458 19.86 -10.35 -14.24
N LEU A 459 19.18 -10.16 -15.37
CA LEU A 459 17.78 -9.76 -15.39
C LEU A 459 16.91 -10.95 -15.04
N VAL A 460 15.97 -10.73 -14.14
CA VAL A 460 14.95 -11.68 -13.72
C VAL A 460 13.58 -11.10 -14.06
N SER A 461 12.80 -11.87 -14.81
CA SER A 461 11.47 -11.50 -15.28
C SER A 461 10.46 -12.55 -14.84
N SER A 462 9.40 -12.14 -14.14
CA SER A 462 8.49 -13.06 -13.44
C SER A 462 7.03 -12.74 -13.70
N ASN A 463 6.19 -13.78 -13.73
CA ASN A 463 4.73 -13.70 -13.74
C ASN A 463 4.12 -14.86 -12.94
N GLN A 464 2.80 -15.02 -12.98
CA GLN A 464 2.07 -16.08 -12.28
C GLN A 464 2.41 -17.51 -12.71
N TYR A 465 3.04 -17.68 -13.88
CA TYR A 465 3.40 -18.99 -14.43
C TYR A 465 4.86 -19.36 -14.19
N GLY A 466 5.69 -18.44 -13.70
CA GLY A 466 7.10 -18.70 -13.40
C GLY A 466 8.02 -17.53 -13.73
N ARG A 467 9.28 -17.86 -13.99
CA ARG A 467 10.38 -16.92 -14.09
C ARG A 467 11.32 -17.27 -15.25
N THR A 468 11.81 -16.25 -15.93
CA THR A 468 12.88 -16.33 -16.93
C THR A 468 14.02 -15.41 -16.54
N THR A 469 15.26 -15.87 -16.72
CA THR A 469 16.45 -15.07 -16.48
C THR A 469 17.27 -14.88 -17.74
N LYS A 470 18.01 -13.78 -17.81
CA LYS A 470 19.02 -13.54 -18.85
C LYS A 470 20.20 -12.79 -18.24
N THR A 471 21.40 -13.22 -18.59
CA THR A 471 22.64 -12.66 -18.03
C THR A 471 23.44 -11.95 -19.11
N VAL A 472 24.06 -10.83 -18.75
CA VAL A 472 25.00 -10.09 -19.59
C VAL A 472 26.25 -9.75 -18.79
N LYS A 473 27.41 -9.77 -19.46
CA LYS A 473 28.67 -9.31 -18.91
C LYS A 473 29.07 -7.99 -19.55
N VAL A 474 29.49 -7.03 -18.74
CA VAL A 474 30.07 -5.76 -19.21
C VAL A 474 31.43 -6.07 -19.84
N GLN A 475 31.58 -5.67 -21.10
CA GLN A 475 32.83 -5.78 -21.85
C GLN A 475 33.84 -4.68 -21.48
#